data_AF-E9IUA4-F1
#
_entry.id   AF-E9IUA4-F1
#
_cell.length_a   1.000
_cell.length_b   1.000
_cell.length_c   1.000
_cell.angle_alpha   90.00
_cell.angle_beta   90.00
_cell.angle_gamma   90.00
#
_symmetry.space_group_name_H-M   'P 1'
#
loop_
_entity.id
_entity.type
_entity.pdbx_description
1 polymer ?
#
loop_
_entity_poly.entity_id
_entity_poly.type
_entity_poly.pdbx_seq_one_letter_code
_entity_poly.pdbx_strand_id
1 'polypeptide(L)' 'MMSDTLIKMNKLLGPKHRLSGKGLYVQSENPTLLVMEDLAPLGFRMACRLSGLDLDHTILALRGLAKFHAASVAVCEK' A
#
# COMPACT_ATOMS: atom_id res chain seq x y z
N MET A 1 11.53 2.43 -3.21
CA MET A 1 10.41 1.64 -2.67
C MET A 1 9.15 1.72 -3.55
N MET A 2 8.54 2.90 -3.73
CA MET A 2 7.25 3.06 -4.43
C MET A 2 7.26 2.66 -5.90
N SER A 3 8.38 2.85 -6.60
CA SER A 3 8.52 2.60 -8.05
C SER A 3 9.08 1.22 -8.42
N ASP A 4 9.53 0.41 -7.45
CA ASP A 4 10.15 -0.90 -7.73
C ASP A 4 9.70 -1.96 -6.72
N THR A 5 10.10 -1.81 -5.45
CA THR A 5 9.81 -2.77 -4.37
C THR A 5 8.32 -3.10 -4.26
N LEU A 6 7.45 -2.08 -4.20
CA LEU A 6 6.00 -2.29 -4.10
C LEU A 6 5.40 -2.94 -5.34
N ILE A 7 5.97 -2.70 -6.53
CA ILE A 7 5.54 -3.37 -7.76
C ILE A 7 5.88 -4.85 -7.68
N LYS A 8 7.10 -5.20 -7.26
CA LYS A 8 7.53 -6.59 -7.04
C LYS A 8 6.68 -7.31 -5.99
N MET A 9 6.37 -6.64 -4.88
CA MET A 9 5.51 -7.18 -3.82
C MET A 9 4.08 -7.45 -4.31
N ASN A 10 3.45 -6.50 -5.03
CA ASN A 10 2.12 -6.72 -5.60
C ASN A 10 2.13 -7.82 -6.68
N LYS A 11 3.20 -7.92 -7.48
CA LYS A 11 3.37 -9.02 -8.46
C LYS A 11 3.46 -10.39 -7.76
N LEU A 12 4.18 -10.48 -6.64
CA LEU A 12 4.30 -11.70 -5.83
C LEU A 12 2.94 -12.14 -5.25
N LEU A 13 2.14 -11.18 -4.77
CA LEU A 13 0.84 -11.45 -4.17
C LEU A 13 -0.27 -11.79 -5.19
N GLY A 14 -0.06 -11.46 -6.46
CA GLY A 14 -1.00 -11.72 -7.54
C GLY A 14 -2.27 -10.85 -7.48
N PRO A 15 -3.23 -11.03 -8.41
CA PRO A 15 -4.36 -10.13 -8.59
C PRO A 15 -5.36 -10.16 -7.42
N LYS A 16 -5.32 -11.21 -6.58
CA LYS A 16 -6.23 -11.35 -5.45
C LYS A 16 -5.97 -10.31 -4.37
N HIS A 17 -4.74 -9.82 -4.23
CA HIS A 17 -4.32 -9.01 -3.09
C HIS A 17 -3.54 -7.80 -3.57
N ARG A 18 -3.99 -6.61 -3.17
CA ARG A 18 -3.37 -5.33 -3.52
C ARG A 18 -2.97 -4.61 -2.24
N LEU A 19 -1.70 -4.23 -2.12
CA LEU A 19 -1.16 -3.60 -0.91
C LEU A 19 -1.39 -2.10 -0.84
N SER A 20 -1.46 -1.42 -1.99
CA SER A 20 -1.53 0.04 -2.05
C SER A 20 -2.13 0.54 -3.37
N GLY A 21 -2.45 1.84 -3.40
CA GLY A 21 -2.58 2.60 -4.66
C GLY A 21 -1.31 2.47 -5.51
N LYS A 22 -1.46 2.60 -6.84
CA LYS A 22 -0.31 2.53 -7.75
C LYS A 22 0.50 3.83 -7.66
N GLY A 23 1.81 3.73 -7.49
CA GLY A 23 2.71 4.86 -7.70
C GLY A 23 2.78 5.19 -9.19
N LEU A 24 2.52 6.45 -9.56
CA LEU A 24 2.54 6.92 -10.94
C LEU A 24 3.83 7.66 -11.27
N TYR A 25 4.36 8.42 -10.31
CA TYR A 25 5.61 9.17 -10.45
C TYR A 25 6.26 9.40 -9.09
N VAL A 26 7.59 9.36 -9.06
CA VAL A 26 8.39 9.66 -7.87
C VAL A 26 9.60 10.48 -8.31
N GLN A 27 9.82 11.61 -7.65
CA GLN A 27 11.02 12.44 -7.75
C GLN A 27 11.57 12.64 -6.33
N SER A 28 12.87 12.42 -6.15
CA SER A 28 13.53 12.62 -4.85
C SER A 28 14.32 13.93 -4.80
N GLU A 29 14.59 14.53 -5.95
CA GLU A 29 15.19 15.85 -6.12
C GLU A 29 14.27 16.94 -5.58
N ASN A 30 14.80 18.15 -5.34
CA ASN A 30 14.00 19.27 -4.83
C ASN A 30 13.15 19.91 -5.96
N PRO A 31 11.81 19.98 -5.83
CA PRO A 31 10.99 19.53 -4.71
C PRO A 31 10.70 18.02 -4.76
N THR A 32 10.66 17.35 -3.61
CA THR A 32 10.29 15.93 -3.56
C THR A 32 8.83 15.77 -3.97
N LEU A 33 8.56 14.95 -4.99
CA LEU A 33 7.22 14.73 -5.53
C LEU A 33 6.86 13.24 -5.50
N LEU A 34 5.60 12.97 -5.16
CA LEU A 34 4.99 11.65 -5.25
C LEU A 34 3.60 11.79 -5.86
N VAL A 35 3.39 11.14 -7.01
CA VAL A 35 2.09 11.05 -7.68
C VAL A 35 1.60 9.62 -7.57
N MET A 36 0.36 9.42 -7.12
CA MET A 36 -0.25 8.11 -6.92
C MET A 36 -1.66 8.07 -7.51
N GLU A 37 -2.15 6.86 -7.73
CA GLU A 37 -3.54 6.60 -8.10
C GLU A 37 -4.53 7.16 -7.08
N ASP A 38 -5.52 7.88 -7.58
CA ASP A 38 -6.66 8.33 -6.79
C ASP A 38 -7.58 7.14 -6.48
N LEU A 39 -7.80 6.90 -5.19
CA LEU A 39 -8.67 5.84 -4.69
C LEU A 39 -10.10 6.32 -4.40
N ALA A 40 -10.38 7.63 -4.49
CA ALA A 40 -11.72 8.16 -4.29
C ALA A 40 -12.75 7.61 -5.31
N PRO A 41 -12.43 7.42 -6.61
CA PRO A 41 -13.33 6.77 -7.56
C PRO A 41 -13.65 5.32 -7.23
N LEU A 42 -12.81 4.66 -6.41
CA LEU A 42 -13.04 3.31 -5.91
C LEU A 42 -13.83 3.28 -4.60
N GLY A 43 -14.27 4.43 -4.09
CA GLY A 43 -15.07 4.56 -2.87
C GLY A 43 -14.25 4.56 -1.57
N PHE A 44 -12.92 4.65 -1.64
CA PHE A 44 -12.10 4.78 -0.43
C PHE A 44 -12.27 6.17 0.18
N ARG A 45 -12.31 6.21 1.51
CA ARG A 45 -12.46 7.43 2.31
C ARG A 45 -11.47 7.45 3.46
N MET A 46 -11.09 8.65 3.89
CA MET A 46 -10.26 8.83 5.07
C MET A 46 -11.09 8.53 6.32
N ALA A 47 -10.62 7.60 7.15
CA ALA A 47 -11.24 7.31 8.45
C ALA A 47 -10.87 8.40 9.47
N CYS A 48 -11.78 8.68 10.41
CA CYS A 48 -11.49 9.59 11.52
C CYS A 48 -10.46 8.97 12.46
N ARG A 49 -9.26 9.54 12.55
CA ARG A 49 -8.17 9.05 13.41
C ARG A 49 -8.57 8.93 14.88
N LEU A 50 -9.35 9.90 15.39
CA LEU A 50 -9.76 9.95 16.81
C LEU A 50 -10.79 8.87 17.15
N SER A 51 -11.60 8.46 16.18
CA SER A 51 -12.59 7.39 16.36
C SER A 51 -11.97 6.00 16.32
N GLY A 52 -10.75 5.88 15.77
CA GLY A 52 -10.09 4.59 15.57
C GLY A 52 -10.75 3.74 14.48
N LEU A 53 -10.35 2.48 14.40
CA LEU A 53 -10.95 1.48 13.52
C LEU A 53 -11.90 0.59 14.34
N ASP A 54 -13.03 0.22 13.76
CA ASP A 54 -13.83 -0.89 14.30
C ASP A 54 -13.08 -2.22 14.13
N LEU A 55 -13.64 -3.30 14.69
CA LEU A 55 -13.00 -4.61 14.67
C LEU A 55 -12.76 -5.13 13.25
N ASP A 56 -13.73 -4.98 12.35
CA ASP A 56 -13.64 -5.49 10.98
C ASP A 56 -12.54 -4.79 10.20
N HIS A 57 -12.48 -3.46 10.28
CA HIS A 57 -11.42 -2.67 9.66
C HIS A 57 -10.06 -2.92 10.31
N THR A 58 -10.02 -3.18 11.62
CA THR A 58 -8.78 -3.57 12.32
C THR A 58 -8.25 -4.90 11.81
N ILE A 59 -9.10 -5.92 11.69
CA ILE A 59 -8.72 -7.23 11.14
C ILE A 59 -8.25 -7.09 9.70
N LEU A 60 -8.95 -6.29 8.88
CA LEU A 60 -8.56 -6.01 7.51
C LEU A 60 -7.18 -5.35 7.44
N ALA A 61 -6.94 -4.31 8.25
CA ALA A 61 -5.67 -3.59 8.30
C ALA A 61 -4.52 -4.50 8.75
N LEU A 62 -4.72 -5.31 9.81
CA LEU A 62 -3.72 -6.27 10.30
C LEU A 62 -3.37 -7.32 9.25
N ARG A 63 -4.36 -7.86 8.52
CA ARG A 63 -4.12 -8.78 7.40
C ARG A 63 -3.34 -8.11 6.27
N GLY A 64 -3.62 -6.83 5.99
CA GLY A 64 -2.87 -6.02 5.03
C GLY A 64 -1.41 -5.85 5.43
N LEU A 65 -1.17 -5.46 6.69
CA LEU A 65 0.17 -5.30 7.26
C LEU A 65 0.96 -6.62 7.26
N ALA A 66 0.33 -7.74 7.61
CA ALA A 66 0.97 -9.05 7.57
C ALA A 66 1.43 -9.43 6.15
N LYS A 67 0.59 -9.20 5.13
CA LYS A 67 0.95 -9.43 3.73
C LYS A 67 2.06 -8.49 3.27
N PHE A 68 1.99 -7.21 3.64
CA PHE A 68 3.02 -6.24 3.32
C PHE A 68 4.38 -6.67 3.91
N HIS A 69 4.41 -7.04 5.18
CA HIS A 69 5.63 -7.48 5.87
C HIS A 69 6.19 -8.78 5.26
N ALA A 70 5.35 -9.80 5.06
CA ALA A 70 5.79 -11.05 4.46
C ALA A 70 6.31 -10.86 3.02
N ALA A 71 5.64 -10.02 2.22
CA ALA A 71 6.05 -9.73 0.86
C ALA A 71 7.35 -8.93 0.80
N SER A 72 7.62 -8.02 1.76
CA SER A 72 8.88 -7.29 1.78
C SER A 72 10.05 -8.22 2.08
N VAL A 73 9.91 -9.13 3.05
CA VAL A 73 10.94 -10.15 3.35
C VAL A 73 11.19 -11.03 2.12
N ALA A 74 10.13 -11.55 1.50
CA ALA A 74 10.24 -12.44 0.34
C ALA A 74 10.88 -11.78 -0.91
N VAL A 75 10.82 -10.45 -1.02
CA VAL A 75 11.39 -9.68 -2.14
C VAL A 75 12.79 -9.15 -1.83
N CYS A 76 13.05 -8.73 -0.59
CA CYS A 76 14.26 -7.98 -0.23
C CYS A 76 15.32 -8.80 0.52
N GLU A 77 14.94 -9.89 1.19
CA GLU A 77 15.83 -10.67 2.08
C GLU A 77 16.15 -12.07 1.53
N LYS A 78 16.06 -12.24 0.20
CA LYS A 78 16.53 -13.46 -0.48
C LYS A 78 18.00 -13.41 -0.81
#